data_AF-A0A955EJ26-F1
#
_entry.id   AF-A0A955EJ26-F1
#
_cell.length_a   1.000
_cell.length_b   1.000
_cell.length_c   1.000
_cell.angle_alpha   90.00
_cell.angle_beta   90.00
_cell.angle_gamma   90.00
#
_symmetry.space_group_name_H-M   'P 1'
#
loop_
_entity.id
_entity.type
_entity.pdbx_description
1 polymer ?
#
loop_
_entity_poly.entity_id
_entity_poly.type
_entity_poly.pdbx_seq_one_letter_code
_entity_poly.pdbx_strand_id
1 'polypeptide(L)'
;MLGCRNRCRGWSSLVAAAAVLGWGSPLVVAQNGMARGDAAAAAPSEVPKEVQKILDAAVKAMGGRDTIDEITSMHSKMDMFTDMGTITSEHWWQKPDKSLTKQSIPQMGEMSSGTDGKVWWRNVPMMGYQLISEEEADAMGPGGFLAEIIDIETSMTEQYEGLEALGPADFDGHECLRIKGRNRDREGTAVLFFDASTGLPVGAETEDEGPFGKQTSTMYLRDWKKVDGLTLFHTMTFQAGPQKAEAKVTLVEFNKVPASTFELPDEVKALVSDKPATNDGGGGKTLEDFNDQQRAMIESVLKSTEHVKDPAALRQMITNVSRGLDYMPADQKEAMQFAISKIEERIKALGG
;
A
#
# COMPACT_ATOMS: atom_id res chain seq x y z
N MET A 1 29.39 3.11 6.71
CA MET A 1 29.29 3.06 5.24
C MET A 1 27.83 3.31 4.91
N LEU A 2 27.52 4.45 4.30
CA LEU A 2 26.18 4.88 3.94
C LEU A 2 25.83 4.33 2.55
N GLY A 3 24.69 3.66 2.42
CA GLY A 3 24.15 3.26 1.12
C GLY A 3 22.81 2.54 1.27
N CYS A 4 21.79 3.03 0.58
CA CYS A 4 20.39 2.57 0.54
C CYS A 4 19.53 2.95 1.75
N ARG A 5 19.04 4.21 1.77
CA ARG A 5 17.97 4.66 2.67
C ARG A 5 16.78 5.29 1.94
N ASN A 6 16.64 5.05 0.62
CA ASN A 6 15.74 5.85 -0.23
C ASN A 6 14.96 5.02 -1.26
N ARG A 7 14.37 3.88 -0.86
CA ARG A 7 13.46 3.12 -1.75
C ARG A 7 12.48 2.14 -1.07
N CYS A 8 12.01 2.47 0.13
CA CYS A 8 10.82 1.87 0.72
C CYS A 8 9.90 3.02 1.13
N ARG A 9 8.97 3.37 0.25
CA ARG A 9 7.85 4.27 0.56
C ARG A 9 6.64 3.53 0.03
N GLY A 10 5.86 2.95 0.92
CA GLY A 10 4.72 2.11 0.54
C GLY A 10 4.64 0.84 1.38
N TRP A 11 4.67 0.99 2.70
CA TRP A 11 4.23 -0.03 3.64
C TRP A 11 2.95 0.50 4.27
N SER A 12 1.89 0.68 3.48
CA SER A 12 0.64 1.24 3.97
C SER A 12 -0.50 0.30 3.65
N SER A 13 -0.57 -0.84 4.35
CA SER A 13 -1.75 -1.70 4.27
C SER A 13 -1.92 -2.51 5.55
N LEU A 14 -2.65 -1.94 6.52
CA LEU A 14 -3.96 -2.45 6.95
C LEU A 14 -4.45 -1.80 8.25
N VAL A 15 -5.43 -0.88 8.13
CA VAL A 15 -6.65 -0.89 8.96
C VAL A 15 -7.90 -0.86 8.07
N ALA A 16 -7.80 -1.27 6.79
CA ALA A 16 -8.95 -1.47 5.92
C ALA A 16 -9.57 -2.87 6.08
N ALA A 17 -9.63 -3.40 7.31
CA ALA A 17 -10.29 -4.66 7.63
C ALA A 17 -11.74 -4.44 8.12
N ALA A 18 -12.55 -3.64 7.41
CA ALA A 18 -14.00 -3.56 7.65
C ALA A 18 -14.81 -2.94 6.48
N ALA A 19 -14.36 -3.07 5.22
CA ALA A 19 -15.13 -2.57 4.08
C ALA A 19 -15.28 -3.61 2.96
N VAL A 20 -15.66 -4.83 3.34
CA VAL A 20 -16.34 -5.74 2.41
C VAL A 20 -17.66 -6.08 3.09
N LEU A 21 -18.73 -5.39 2.69
CA LEU A 21 -20.17 -5.66 2.83
C LEU A 21 -20.93 -4.33 3.01
N GLY A 22 -21.41 -3.74 1.91
CA GLY A 22 -22.35 -2.61 2.00
C GLY A 22 -22.46 -1.70 0.77
N TRP A 23 -23.04 -2.23 -0.31
CA TRP A 23 -23.94 -1.56 -1.27
C TRP A 23 -23.61 -0.13 -1.73
N GLY A 24 -23.21 -0.03 -3.01
CA GLY A 24 -23.56 1.04 -3.96
C GLY A 24 -23.53 2.48 -3.46
N SER A 25 -22.42 3.19 -3.73
CA SER A 25 -22.42 4.65 -3.78
C SER A 25 -22.25 5.13 -5.21
N PRO A 26 -23.17 5.93 -5.77
CA PRO A 26 -22.90 6.71 -6.96
C PRO A 26 -21.85 7.78 -6.62
N LEU A 27 -20.98 8.08 -7.59
CA LEU A 27 -20.10 9.25 -7.55
C LEU A 27 -20.93 10.50 -7.22
N VAL A 28 -20.69 11.09 -6.04
CA VAL A 28 -21.04 12.49 -5.78
C VAL A 28 -19.75 13.25 -5.62
N VAL A 29 -19.43 14.01 -6.67
CA VAL A 29 -18.45 15.10 -6.62
C VAL A 29 -19.04 16.17 -5.71
N ALA A 30 -18.44 16.38 -4.53
CA ALA A 30 -18.70 17.55 -3.72
C ALA A 30 -17.49 18.49 -3.81
N GLN A 31 -17.61 19.51 -4.65
CA GLN A 31 -16.83 20.74 -4.52
C GLN A 31 -17.41 21.54 -3.34
N ASN A 32 -16.59 21.91 -2.37
CA ASN A 32 -16.30 23.32 -2.07
C ASN A 32 -15.28 23.44 -0.94
N GLY A 33 -14.46 24.49 -1.07
CA GLY A 33 -13.22 24.65 -0.34
C GLY A 33 -13.38 25.22 1.06
N MET A 34 -12.35 24.99 1.87
CA MET A 34 -11.93 25.85 2.96
C MET A 34 -10.41 25.74 3.12
N ALA A 35 -9.81 26.92 3.29
CA ALA A 35 -8.41 27.26 3.53
C ALA A 35 -7.39 26.12 3.73
N ARG A 36 -6.45 26.00 2.77
CA ARG A 36 -5.11 25.46 3.05
C ARG A 36 -4.41 26.43 4.01
N GLY A 37 -4.43 26.11 5.30
CA GLY A 37 -3.37 26.56 6.18
C GLY A 37 -2.09 25.87 5.73
N ASP A 38 -1.02 26.65 5.55
CA ASP A 38 0.31 26.14 5.24
C ASP A 38 0.77 25.20 6.36
N ALA A 39 0.51 23.90 6.20
CA ALA A 39 1.20 22.86 6.92
C ALA A 39 2.63 22.84 6.40
N ALA A 40 3.49 23.62 7.04
CA ALA A 40 4.93 23.55 6.88
C ALA A 40 5.34 22.07 7.00
N ALA A 41 6.00 21.56 5.96
CA ALA A 41 6.58 20.22 5.96
C ALA A 41 7.49 20.08 7.18
N ALA A 42 7.05 19.33 8.18
CA ALA A 42 7.84 19.03 9.36
C ALA A 42 9.02 18.15 8.93
N ALA A 43 10.23 18.54 9.33
CA ALA A 43 11.41 17.69 9.26
C ALA A 43 11.13 16.34 9.95
N PRO A 44 11.74 15.22 9.52
CA PRO A 44 11.54 13.93 10.17
C PRO A 44 11.92 14.06 11.65
N SER A 45 10.91 14.04 12.52
CA SER A 45 11.10 14.09 13.96
C SER A 45 11.85 12.83 14.38
N GLU A 46 13.00 13.01 15.04
CA GLU A 46 13.72 11.91 15.69
C GLU A 46 12.75 11.16 16.63
N VAL A 47 12.74 9.82 16.55
CA VAL A 47 11.87 8.99 17.39
C VAL A 47 12.24 9.23 18.85
N PRO A 48 11.27 9.56 19.75
CA PRO A 48 11.58 9.78 21.15
C PRO A 48 12.23 8.55 21.81
N LYS A 49 13.16 8.79 22.74
CA LYS A 49 13.96 7.71 23.37
C LYS A 49 13.11 6.67 24.07
N GLU A 50 12.03 7.10 24.73
CA GLU A 50 11.08 6.23 25.40
C GLU A 50 10.33 5.33 24.42
N VAL A 51 9.94 5.88 23.26
CA VAL A 51 9.33 5.11 22.16
C VAL A 51 10.31 4.09 21.61
N GLN A 52 11.55 4.53 21.30
CA GLN A 52 12.60 3.65 20.80
C GLN A 52 12.85 2.49 21.75
N LYS A 53 12.91 2.74 23.07
CA LYS A 53 13.10 1.69 24.07
C LYS A 53 12.00 0.62 24.05
N ILE A 54 10.75 1.02 23.83
CA ILE A 54 9.61 0.07 23.73
C ILE A 54 9.74 -0.75 22.45
N LEU A 55 10.03 -0.12 21.31
CA LEU A 55 10.22 -0.80 20.02
C LEU A 55 11.41 -1.77 20.06
N ASP A 56 12.55 -1.37 20.63
CA ASP A 56 13.73 -2.23 20.81
C ASP A 56 13.39 -3.48 21.65
N ALA A 57 12.61 -3.30 22.72
CA ALA A 57 12.16 -4.41 23.55
C ALA A 57 11.25 -5.37 22.78
N ALA A 58 10.35 -4.85 21.96
CA ALA A 58 9.47 -5.64 21.10
C ALA A 58 10.26 -6.42 20.04
N VAL A 59 11.15 -5.74 19.31
CA VAL A 59 12.05 -6.36 18.32
C VAL A 59 12.85 -7.49 18.97
N LYS A 60 13.43 -7.25 20.16
CA LYS A 60 14.16 -8.28 20.91
C LYS A 60 13.26 -9.45 21.32
N ALA A 61 12.04 -9.20 21.78
CA ALA A 61 11.09 -10.25 22.18
C ALA A 61 10.65 -11.11 20.99
N MET A 62 10.55 -10.51 19.80
CA MET A 62 10.15 -11.19 18.57
C MET A 62 11.29 -11.95 17.88
N GLY A 63 12.53 -11.87 18.37
CA GLY A 63 13.67 -12.65 17.85
C GLY A 63 14.94 -11.82 17.66
N GLY A 64 14.83 -10.49 17.65
CA GLY A 64 15.94 -9.56 17.49
C GLY A 64 16.13 -9.10 16.05
N ARG A 65 16.79 -7.93 15.91
CA ARG A 65 17.02 -7.24 14.64
C ARG A 65 17.77 -8.11 13.63
N ASP A 66 18.82 -8.81 14.08
CA ASP A 66 19.64 -9.67 13.21
C ASP A 66 18.79 -10.77 12.51
N THR A 67 17.91 -11.45 13.26
CA THR A 67 17.04 -12.50 12.71
C THR A 67 16.01 -11.94 11.73
N ILE A 68 15.46 -10.75 12.01
CA ILE A 68 14.51 -10.06 11.10
C ILE A 68 15.23 -9.66 9.80
N ASP A 69 16.44 -9.12 9.90
CA ASP A 69 17.20 -8.63 8.75
C ASP A 69 17.65 -9.77 7.81
N GLU A 70 17.88 -10.96 8.36
CA GLU A 70 18.18 -12.21 7.63
C GLU A 70 17.01 -12.74 6.79
N ILE A 71 15.78 -12.24 6.99
CA ILE A 71 14.63 -12.62 6.17
C ILE A 71 14.79 -12.01 4.78
N THR A 72 14.88 -12.87 3.78
CA THR A 72 14.96 -12.49 2.35
C THR A 72 13.68 -12.82 1.59
N SER A 73 12.89 -13.77 2.10
CA SER A 73 11.57 -14.09 1.57
C SER A 73 10.67 -14.66 2.66
N MET A 74 9.36 -14.53 2.47
CA MET A 74 8.34 -15.04 3.37
C MET A 74 7.17 -15.60 2.57
N HIS A 75 6.63 -16.73 3.00
CA HIS A 75 5.32 -17.26 2.61
C HIS A 75 4.46 -17.36 3.86
N SER A 76 3.28 -16.75 3.84
CA SER A 76 2.35 -16.79 4.96
C SER A 76 0.93 -17.04 4.49
N LYS A 77 0.14 -17.69 5.34
CA LYS A 77 -1.28 -17.94 5.12
C LYS A 77 -2.08 -17.60 6.37
N MET A 78 -3.18 -16.90 6.19
CA MET A 78 -4.09 -16.49 7.25
C MET A 78 -5.53 -16.77 6.86
N ASP A 79 -6.27 -17.42 7.76
CA ASP A 79 -7.70 -17.67 7.61
C ASP A 79 -8.47 -16.73 8.54
N MET A 80 -9.33 -15.88 7.99
CA MET A 80 -10.23 -14.99 8.71
C MET A 80 -11.64 -15.56 8.72
N PHE A 81 -12.20 -15.74 9.91
CA PHE A 81 -13.54 -16.29 10.14
C PHE A 81 -14.54 -15.15 10.24
N THR A 82 -15.51 -15.14 9.32
CA THR A 82 -16.60 -14.18 9.26
C THR A 82 -17.94 -14.91 9.23
N ASP A 83 -19.04 -14.20 9.47
CA ASP A 83 -20.39 -14.75 9.35
C ASP A 83 -20.72 -15.24 7.93
N MET A 84 -20.04 -14.69 6.90
CA MET A 84 -20.20 -15.07 5.50
C MET A 84 -19.32 -16.25 5.08
N GLY A 85 -18.50 -16.77 5.99
CA GLY A 85 -17.56 -17.87 5.76
C GLY A 85 -16.11 -17.47 6.01
N THR A 86 -15.19 -18.38 5.67
CA THR A 86 -13.75 -18.18 5.85
C THR A 86 -13.15 -17.47 4.64
N ILE A 87 -12.51 -16.34 4.89
CA ILE A 87 -11.64 -15.65 3.93
C ILE A 87 -10.22 -16.18 4.14
N THR A 88 -9.62 -16.73 3.09
CA THR A 88 -8.23 -17.20 3.14
C THR A 88 -7.34 -16.22 2.39
N SER A 89 -6.37 -15.65 3.08
CA SER A 89 -5.33 -14.80 2.49
C SER A 89 -4.00 -15.54 2.49
N GLU A 90 -3.33 -15.56 1.35
CA GLU A 90 -2.03 -16.17 1.18
C GLU A 90 -1.09 -15.15 0.55
N HIS A 91 0.07 -14.97 1.16
CA HIS A 91 1.00 -13.91 0.81
C HIS A 91 2.41 -14.46 0.68
N TRP A 92 3.04 -14.14 -0.45
CA TRP A 92 4.45 -14.39 -0.72
C TRP A 92 5.14 -13.07 -0.97
N TRP A 93 6.33 -12.92 -0.40
CA TRP A 93 7.18 -11.78 -0.64
C TRP A 93 8.64 -12.19 -0.71
N GLN A 94 9.42 -11.47 -1.50
CA GLN A 94 10.86 -11.63 -1.59
C GLN A 94 11.52 -10.27 -1.82
N LYS A 95 12.60 -10.00 -1.07
CA LYS A 95 13.44 -8.81 -1.26
C LYS A 95 13.97 -8.76 -2.71
N PRO A 96 14.09 -7.58 -3.31
CA PRO A 96 13.70 -6.28 -2.74
C PRO A 96 12.21 -5.93 -2.91
N ASP A 97 11.57 -6.40 -3.97
CA ASP A 97 10.36 -5.78 -4.52
C ASP A 97 9.36 -6.77 -5.12
N LYS A 98 9.51 -8.07 -4.85
CA LYS A 98 8.60 -9.10 -5.38
C LYS A 98 7.54 -9.47 -4.37
N SER A 99 6.29 -9.54 -4.82
CA SER A 99 5.20 -10.02 -3.99
C SER A 99 4.11 -10.69 -4.80
N LEU A 100 3.37 -11.57 -4.15
CA LEU A 100 2.14 -12.17 -4.64
C LEU A 100 1.19 -12.31 -3.45
N THR A 101 -0.02 -11.79 -3.62
CA THR A 101 -1.13 -11.96 -2.69
C THR A 101 -2.22 -12.70 -3.42
N LYS A 102 -2.77 -13.73 -2.79
CA LYS A 102 -4.00 -14.40 -3.20
C LYS A 102 -4.99 -14.34 -2.06
N GLN A 103 -6.24 -14.04 -2.39
CA GLN A 103 -7.32 -13.97 -1.42
C GLN A 103 -8.54 -14.70 -1.94
N SER A 104 -8.95 -15.76 -1.24
CA SER A 104 -10.18 -16.47 -1.50
C SER A 104 -11.28 -15.92 -0.60
N ILE A 105 -12.31 -15.33 -1.21
CA ILE A 105 -13.45 -14.78 -0.49
C ILE A 105 -14.70 -15.58 -0.87
N PRO A 106 -15.43 -16.15 0.12
CA PRO A 106 -16.68 -16.84 -0.14
C PRO A 106 -17.62 -15.99 -0.99
N GLN A 107 -18.26 -16.60 -1.99
CA GLN A 107 -19.21 -15.98 -2.94
C GLN A 107 -18.60 -14.95 -3.92
N MET A 108 -17.46 -14.33 -3.59
CA MET A 108 -16.80 -13.34 -4.46
C MET A 108 -15.72 -13.96 -5.35
N GLY A 109 -15.14 -15.10 -4.95
CA GLY A 109 -14.12 -15.82 -5.71
C GLY A 109 -12.69 -15.52 -5.26
N GLU A 110 -11.72 -15.85 -6.12
CA GLU A 110 -10.29 -15.57 -5.87
C GLU A 110 -9.90 -14.22 -6.45
N MET A 111 -9.34 -13.36 -5.61
CA MET A 111 -8.62 -12.15 -6.00
C MET A 111 -7.14 -12.42 -5.89
N SER A 112 -6.35 -11.76 -6.73
CA SER A 112 -4.89 -11.84 -6.60
C SER A 112 -4.23 -10.56 -7.06
N SER A 113 -3.10 -10.21 -6.47
CA SER A 113 -2.26 -9.10 -6.92
C SER A 113 -0.81 -9.47 -6.73
N GLY A 114 0.08 -8.85 -7.50
CA GLY A 114 1.49 -9.14 -7.36
C GLY A 114 2.38 -8.27 -8.23
N THR A 115 3.67 -8.53 -8.09
CA THR A 115 4.72 -7.89 -8.87
C THR A 115 5.95 -8.78 -8.97
N ASP A 116 6.60 -8.73 -10.13
CA ASP A 116 7.92 -9.31 -10.36
C ASP A 116 9.07 -8.33 -10.05
N GLY A 117 8.75 -7.17 -9.46
CA GLY A 117 9.65 -6.03 -9.23
C GLY A 117 9.65 -4.99 -10.36
N LYS A 118 8.94 -5.25 -11.46
CA LYS A 118 8.87 -4.34 -12.63
C LYS A 118 7.45 -4.07 -13.09
N VAL A 119 6.58 -5.07 -12.98
CA VAL A 119 5.20 -5.03 -13.43
C VAL A 119 4.29 -5.33 -12.26
N TRP A 120 3.48 -4.34 -11.87
CA TRP A 120 2.44 -4.50 -10.88
C TRP A 120 1.12 -4.81 -11.54
N TRP A 121 0.42 -5.78 -10.98
CA TRP A 121 -0.84 -6.24 -11.51
C TRP A 121 -1.79 -6.64 -10.39
N ARG A 122 -3.08 -6.63 -10.72
CA ARG A 122 -4.13 -7.21 -9.90
C ARG A 122 -5.13 -7.95 -10.78
N ASN A 123 -5.84 -8.86 -10.17
CA ASN A 123 -6.95 -9.60 -10.74
C ASN A 123 -8.10 -9.55 -9.74
N VAL A 124 -9.22 -9.01 -10.19
CA VAL A 124 -10.45 -8.96 -9.42
C VAL A 124 -11.50 -9.77 -10.18
N PRO A 125 -12.25 -10.68 -9.52
CA PRO A 125 -13.36 -11.38 -10.13
C PRO A 125 -14.27 -10.42 -10.92
N MET A 126 -14.70 -10.85 -12.11
CA MET A 126 -15.47 -10.07 -13.09
C MET A 126 -14.73 -8.94 -13.81
N MET A 127 -13.71 -8.33 -13.21
CA MET A 127 -12.91 -7.28 -13.85
C MET A 127 -11.66 -7.82 -14.57
N GLY A 128 -11.22 -9.02 -14.19
CA GLY A 128 -10.05 -9.69 -14.78
C GLY A 128 -8.71 -9.05 -14.37
N TYR A 129 -7.66 -9.43 -15.09
CA TYR A 129 -6.31 -8.92 -14.90
C TYR A 129 -6.19 -7.46 -15.36
N GLN A 130 -5.49 -6.66 -14.57
CA GLN A 130 -5.21 -5.26 -14.82
C GLN A 130 -3.78 -4.94 -14.40
N LEU A 131 -3.10 -4.12 -15.18
CA LEU A 131 -1.86 -3.47 -14.75
C LEU A 131 -2.22 -2.29 -13.84
N ILE A 132 -1.46 -2.13 -12.76
CA ILE A 132 -1.62 -1.01 -11.82
C ILE A 132 -0.34 -0.16 -11.80
N SER A 133 -0.46 1.09 -11.36
CA SER A 133 0.72 1.96 -11.24
C SER A 133 1.59 1.56 -10.04
N GLU A 134 2.85 1.99 -10.04
CA GLU A 134 3.75 1.86 -8.87
C GLU A 134 3.15 2.57 -7.64
N GLU A 135 2.57 3.77 -7.81
CA GLU A 135 1.88 4.48 -6.73
C GLU A 135 0.70 3.69 -6.15
N GLU A 136 -0.11 3.07 -7.01
CA GLU A 136 -1.21 2.19 -6.57
C GLU A 136 -0.68 0.94 -5.86
N ALA A 137 0.46 0.40 -6.30
CA ALA A 137 1.07 -0.76 -5.67
C ALA A 137 1.77 -0.44 -4.34
N ASP A 138 2.42 0.72 -4.23
CA ASP A 138 3.01 1.23 -3.00
C ASP A 138 1.93 1.40 -1.92
N ALA A 139 0.74 1.85 -2.32
CA ALA A 139 -0.41 1.93 -1.43
C ALA A 139 -0.94 0.55 -0.97
N MET A 140 -0.58 -0.55 -1.66
CA MET A 140 -0.99 -1.91 -1.27
C MET A 140 0.03 -2.59 -0.34
N GLY A 141 1.27 -2.13 -0.29
CA GLY A 141 2.32 -2.69 0.55
C GLY A 141 2.79 -4.10 0.15
N PRO A 142 4.11 -4.36 0.08
CA PRO A 142 4.63 -5.65 -0.36
C PRO A 142 4.67 -6.73 0.74
N GLY A 143 4.41 -6.39 2.01
CA GLY A 143 4.70 -7.26 3.17
C GLY A 143 3.49 -8.00 3.77
N GLY A 144 2.28 -7.50 3.57
CA GLY A 144 1.10 -7.91 4.33
C GLY A 144 1.25 -7.68 5.84
N PHE A 145 0.16 -7.85 6.58
CA PHE A 145 0.10 -7.52 8.01
C PHE A 145 1.15 -8.26 8.87
N LEU A 146 1.47 -9.52 8.56
CA LEU A 146 2.44 -10.28 9.34
C LEU A 146 3.87 -9.69 9.23
N ALA A 147 4.27 -9.21 8.04
CA ALA A 147 5.58 -8.58 7.88
C ALA A 147 5.65 -7.25 8.65
N GLU A 148 4.56 -6.49 8.70
CA GLU A 148 4.51 -5.23 9.45
C GLU A 148 4.70 -5.46 10.96
N ILE A 149 4.14 -6.54 11.51
CA ILE A 149 4.36 -6.90 12.91
C ILE A 149 5.79 -7.43 13.13
N ILE A 150 6.34 -8.20 12.19
CA ILE A 150 7.72 -8.71 12.30
C ILE A 150 8.72 -7.57 12.37
N ASP A 151 8.56 -6.54 11.52
CA ASP A 151 9.42 -5.36 11.52
C ASP A 151 8.72 -4.11 12.06
N ILE A 152 8.10 -4.27 13.24
CA ILE A 152 7.25 -3.25 13.87
C ILE A 152 7.95 -1.90 14.07
N GLU A 153 9.26 -1.87 14.28
CA GLU A 153 10.03 -0.63 14.40
C GLU A 153 10.03 0.16 13.08
N THR A 154 10.37 -0.50 11.97
CA THR A 154 10.33 0.12 10.64
C THR A 154 8.91 0.53 10.29
N SER A 155 7.94 -0.38 10.45
CA SER A 155 6.52 -0.07 10.18
C SER A 155 6.03 1.13 10.99
N MET A 156 6.34 1.21 12.28
CA MET A 156 5.91 2.33 13.13
C MET A 156 6.52 3.66 12.71
N THR A 157 7.81 3.69 12.38
CA THR A 157 8.51 4.93 12.06
C THR A 157 8.20 5.43 10.65
N GLU A 158 7.87 4.53 9.73
CA GLU A 158 7.46 4.86 8.37
C GLU A 158 5.99 5.26 8.28
N GLN A 159 5.08 4.55 8.97
CA GLN A 159 3.63 4.76 8.82
C GLN A 159 3.07 5.87 9.70
N TYR A 160 3.73 6.17 10.83
CA TYR A 160 3.22 7.10 11.83
C TYR A 160 4.16 8.27 12.07
N GLU A 161 3.56 9.37 12.51
CA GLU A 161 4.26 10.56 12.96
C GLU A 161 3.74 11.06 14.30
N GLY A 162 4.56 11.90 14.95
CA GLY A 162 4.26 12.35 16.31
C GLY A 162 4.20 11.19 17.30
N LEU A 163 5.12 10.22 17.16
CA LEU A 163 5.19 9.07 18.05
C LEU A 163 5.41 9.52 19.50
N GLU A 164 4.58 9.03 20.42
CA GLU A 164 4.62 9.37 21.83
C GLU A 164 4.45 8.13 22.70
N ALA A 165 5.31 7.96 23.70
CA ALA A 165 5.12 6.95 24.73
C ALA A 165 4.09 7.43 25.74
N LEU A 166 3.00 6.69 25.91
CA LEU A 166 2.00 7.00 26.93
C LEU A 166 2.33 6.26 28.24
N GLY A 167 1.67 6.67 29.33
CA GLY A 167 1.73 5.93 30.60
C GLY A 167 1.19 4.49 30.47
N PRO A 168 1.53 3.58 31.39
CA PRO A 168 1.04 2.22 31.35
C PRO A 168 -0.49 2.16 31.47
N ALA A 169 -1.10 1.13 30.90
CA ALA A 169 -2.52 0.83 31.08
C ALA A 169 -2.79 -0.66 30.87
N ASP A 170 -3.90 -1.14 31.45
CA ASP A 170 -4.39 -2.49 31.17
C ASP A 170 -4.93 -2.59 29.74
N PHE A 171 -4.53 -3.65 29.04
CA PHE A 171 -5.07 -4.05 27.75
C PHE A 171 -5.15 -5.56 27.67
N ASP A 172 -6.30 -6.10 27.30
CA ASP A 172 -6.56 -7.55 27.22
C ASP A 172 -6.25 -8.33 28.52
N GLY A 173 -6.30 -7.67 29.69
CA GLY A 173 -5.96 -8.26 30.99
C GLY A 173 -4.48 -8.24 31.35
N HIS A 174 -3.66 -7.48 30.60
CA HIS A 174 -2.22 -7.32 30.80
C HIS A 174 -1.86 -5.86 31.07
N GLU A 175 -0.93 -5.61 32.01
CA GLU A 175 -0.29 -4.30 32.11
C GLU A 175 0.56 -4.06 30.86
N CYS A 176 0.28 -2.97 30.14
CA CYS A 176 0.90 -2.69 28.84
C CYS A 176 1.57 -1.32 28.79
N LEU A 177 2.72 -1.28 28.13
CA LEU A 177 3.33 -0.06 27.61
C LEU A 177 2.63 0.33 26.31
N ARG A 178 2.59 1.64 26.01
CA ARG A 178 1.78 2.15 24.91
C ARG A 178 2.52 3.18 24.07
N ILE A 179 2.37 3.09 22.77
CA ILE A 179 2.86 4.09 21.81
C ILE A 179 1.67 4.65 21.06
N LYS A 180 1.50 5.97 21.06
CA LYS A 180 0.53 6.66 20.21
C LYS A 180 1.23 7.23 18.98
N GLY A 181 0.56 7.20 17.83
CA GLY A 181 1.01 7.85 16.60
C GLY A 181 -0.15 8.33 15.74
N ARG A 182 0.07 9.36 14.92
CA ARG A 182 -0.86 9.77 13.85
C ARG A 182 -0.44 9.11 12.55
N ASN A 183 -1.39 8.52 11.82
CA ASN A 183 -1.07 7.94 10.52
C ASN A 183 -0.66 9.05 9.54
N ARG A 184 0.34 8.78 8.70
CA ARG A 184 0.85 9.77 7.72
C ARG A 184 -0.03 9.90 6.49
N ASP A 185 -0.68 8.81 6.08
CA ASP A 185 -1.38 8.72 4.80
C ASP A 185 -2.89 8.93 4.94
N ARG A 186 -3.43 8.88 6.15
CA ARG A 186 -4.86 9.09 6.43
C ARG A 186 -5.10 9.80 7.75
N GLU A 187 -6.26 10.44 7.84
CA GLU A 187 -6.74 11.03 9.08
C GLU A 187 -7.10 9.92 10.07
N GLY A 188 -6.37 9.90 11.19
CA GLY A 188 -6.56 8.93 12.25
C GLY A 188 -5.36 8.83 13.18
N THR A 189 -5.58 8.22 14.34
CA THR A 189 -4.51 7.93 15.30
C THR A 189 -4.58 6.47 15.73
N ALA A 190 -3.42 5.87 15.99
CA ALA A 190 -3.33 4.56 16.59
C ALA A 190 -2.64 4.62 17.95
N VAL A 191 -3.06 3.75 18.87
CA VAL A 191 -2.35 3.43 20.10
C VAL A 191 -2.00 1.95 20.05
N LEU A 192 -0.71 1.63 19.98
CA LEU A 192 -0.21 0.26 20.03
C LEU A 192 0.11 -0.11 21.47
N PHE A 193 -0.19 -1.35 21.82
CA PHE A 193 -0.02 -1.89 23.17
C PHE A 193 1.02 -3.00 23.16
N PHE A 194 1.94 -2.95 24.12
CA PHE A 194 3.02 -3.91 24.30
C PHE A 194 2.98 -4.45 25.73
N ASP A 195 2.92 -5.77 25.90
CA ASP A 195 2.88 -6.38 27.23
C ASP A 195 4.14 -6.00 28.02
N ALA A 196 3.97 -5.43 29.21
CA ALA A 196 5.08 -4.87 29.98
C ALA A 196 6.07 -5.94 30.48
N SER A 197 5.63 -7.21 30.58
CA SER A 197 6.44 -8.32 31.10
C SER A 197 7.28 -9.00 30.01
N THR A 198 6.74 -9.12 28.80
CA THR A 198 7.36 -9.84 27.68
C THR A 198 7.92 -8.92 26.61
N GLY A 199 7.40 -7.70 26.49
CA GLY A 199 7.70 -6.75 25.41
C GLY A 199 6.97 -7.03 24.10
N LEU A 200 6.19 -8.12 24.00
CA LEU A 200 5.49 -8.47 22.77
C LEU A 200 4.35 -7.46 22.49
N PRO A 201 4.11 -7.07 21.22
CA PRO A 201 2.93 -6.30 20.88
C PRO A 201 1.68 -7.17 21.14
N VAL A 202 0.68 -6.66 21.84
CA VAL A 202 -0.55 -7.40 22.16
C VAL A 202 -1.77 -6.90 21.42
N GLY A 203 -1.65 -5.75 20.74
CA GLY A 203 -2.75 -5.19 19.99
C GLY A 203 -2.58 -3.72 19.67
N ALA A 204 -3.64 -3.15 19.10
CA ALA A 204 -3.74 -1.74 18.81
C ALA A 204 -5.19 -1.27 18.90
N GLU A 205 -5.37 -0.01 19.27
CA GLU A 205 -6.63 0.72 19.07
C GLU A 205 -6.39 1.76 17.98
N THR A 206 -7.25 1.79 16.97
CA THR A 206 -7.18 2.78 15.89
C THR A 206 -8.46 3.58 15.85
N GLU A 207 -8.32 4.90 15.79
CA GLU A 207 -9.40 5.84 15.52
C GLU A 207 -9.22 6.37 14.09
N ASP A 208 -10.21 6.16 13.25
CA ASP A 208 -10.25 6.66 11.88
C ASP A 208 -11.48 7.54 11.66
N GLU A 209 -11.37 8.52 10.77
CA GLU A 209 -12.52 9.29 10.29
C GLU A 209 -13.14 8.60 9.06
N GLY A 210 -14.40 8.18 9.19
CA GLY A 210 -15.18 7.60 8.09
C GLY A 210 -16.36 8.48 7.68
N PRO A 211 -17.08 8.13 6.60
CA PRO A 211 -18.27 8.86 6.16
C PRO A 211 -19.38 8.98 7.23
N PHE A 212 -19.36 8.09 8.22
CA PHE A 212 -20.31 8.05 9.34
C PHE A 212 -19.75 8.69 10.63
N GLY A 213 -18.62 9.40 10.55
CA GLY A 213 -17.92 9.99 11.68
C GLY A 213 -16.75 9.15 12.18
N LYS A 214 -16.26 9.47 13.37
CA LYS A 214 -15.13 8.77 13.99
C LYS A 214 -15.51 7.34 14.35
N GLN A 215 -14.70 6.39 13.92
CA GLN A 215 -14.85 4.98 14.23
C GLN A 215 -13.59 4.47 14.92
N THR A 216 -13.78 3.81 16.06
CA THR A 216 -12.72 3.11 16.77
C THR A 216 -12.76 1.63 16.42
N SER A 217 -11.60 1.05 16.19
CA SER A 217 -11.39 -0.38 16.07
C SER A 217 -10.29 -0.84 17.02
N THR A 218 -10.42 -2.07 17.51
CA THR A 218 -9.44 -2.70 18.39
C THR A 218 -8.98 -4.00 17.77
N MET A 219 -7.66 -4.20 17.78
CA MET A 219 -7.00 -5.41 17.34
C MET A 219 -6.31 -6.06 18.53
N TYR A 220 -6.40 -7.38 18.63
CA TYR A 220 -5.74 -8.19 19.64
C TYR A 220 -4.84 -9.23 18.96
N LEU A 221 -3.62 -9.40 19.45
CA LEU A 221 -2.63 -10.37 18.98
C LEU A 221 -2.33 -11.39 20.08
N ARG A 222 -2.64 -12.65 19.82
CA ARG A 222 -2.57 -13.76 20.79
C ARG A 222 -1.92 -15.00 20.19
N ASP A 223 -1.75 -16.01 21.03
CA ASP A 223 -1.20 -17.32 20.65
C ASP A 223 0.20 -17.20 20.05
N TRP A 224 1.10 -16.54 20.78
CA TRP A 224 2.48 -16.30 20.37
C TRP A 224 3.30 -17.60 20.38
N LYS A 225 3.92 -17.94 19.25
CA LYS A 225 4.72 -19.17 19.07
C LYS A 225 6.03 -18.88 18.39
N LYS A 226 7.01 -19.75 18.61
CA LYS A 226 8.31 -19.69 17.93
C LYS A 226 8.24 -20.34 16.55
N VAL A 227 8.71 -19.63 15.53
CA VAL A 227 8.86 -20.12 14.15
C VAL A 227 10.20 -19.64 13.62
N ASP A 228 11.09 -20.58 13.25
CA ASP A 228 12.39 -20.29 12.63
C ASP A 228 13.21 -19.18 13.34
N GLY A 229 13.17 -19.14 14.68
CA GLY A 229 13.91 -18.17 15.50
C GLY A 229 13.13 -16.91 15.88
N LEU A 230 11.99 -16.65 15.24
CA LEU A 230 11.09 -15.53 15.56
C LEU A 230 9.97 -15.98 16.50
N THR A 231 9.42 -15.04 17.29
CA THR A 231 8.20 -15.24 18.08
C THR A 231 7.05 -14.47 17.42
N LEU A 232 6.02 -15.18 16.95
CA LEU A 232 4.94 -14.64 16.11
C LEU A 232 3.56 -14.97 16.69
N PHE A 233 2.62 -14.03 16.62
CA PHE A 233 1.22 -14.29 16.94
C PHE A 233 0.62 -15.30 15.95
N HIS A 234 -0.31 -16.12 16.41
CA HIS A 234 -1.06 -17.05 15.55
C HIS A 234 -2.55 -16.84 15.59
N THR A 235 -3.04 -15.98 16.50
CA THR A 235 -4.44 -15.56 16.55
C THR A 235 -4.50 -14.04 16.56
N MET A 236 -5.29 -13.49 15.65
CA MET A 236 -5.64 -12.08 15.62
C MET A 236 -7.15 -11.95 15.81
N THR A 237 -7.58 -10.98 16.59
CA THR A 237 -8.99 -10.62 16.70
C THR A 237 -9.14 -9.17 16.35
N PHE A 238 -10.04 -8.87 15.42
CA PHE A 238 -10.42 -7.51 15.07
C PHE A 238 -11.83 -7.22 15.60
N GLN A 239 -12.03 -6.06 16.19
CA GLN A 239 -13.31 -5.63 16.73
C GLN A 239 -13.58 -4.18 16.31
N ALA A 240 -14.74 -3.93 15.70
CA ALA A 240 -15.20 -2.61 15.32
C ALA A 240 -16.70 -2.49 15.63
N GLY A 241 -17.04 -1.69 16.64
CA GLY A 241 -18.40 -1.63 17.17
C GLY A 241 -18.92 -3.02 17.57
N PRO A 242 -20.10 -3.46 17.10
CA PRO A 242 -20.64 -4.79 17.38
C PRO A 242 -20.00 -5.91 16.56
N GLN A 243 -19.24 -5.57 15.51
CA GLN A 243 -18.62 -6.56 14.62
C GLN A 243 -17.31 -7.06 15.23
N LYS A 244 -17.11 -8.37 15.15
CA LYS A 244 -15.89 -9.05 15.59
C LYS A 244 -15.51 -10.12 14.58
N ALA A 245 -14.24 -10.14 14.19
CA ALA A 245 -13.67 -11.16 13.33
C ALA A 245 -12.44 -11.76 14.00
N GLU A 246 -12.24 -13.06 13.83
CA GLU A 246 -11.03 -13.76 14.25
C GLU A 246 -10.26 -14.17 13.01
N ALA A 247 -8.93 -14.05 13.06
CA ALA A 247 -8.05 -14.57 12.03
C ALA A 247 -6.97 -15.46 12.66
N LYS A 248 -6.57 -16.51 11.95
CA LYS A 248 -5.53 -17.45 12.38
C LYS A 248 -4.43 -17.54 11.34
N VAL A 249 -3.19 -17.44 11.79
CA VAL A 249 -2.02 -17.76 10.97
C VAL A 249 -1.94 -19.29 10.87
N THR A 250 -2.10 -19.82 9.66
CA THR A 250 -2.09 -21.26 9.39
C THR A 250 -0.79 -21.74 8.77
N LEU A 251 -0.02 -20.83 8.17
CA LEU A 251 1.32 -21.07 7.65
C LEU A 251 2.16 -19.81 7.80
N VAL A 252 3.42 -19.99 8.17
CA VAL A 252 4.47 -18.98 8.00
C VAL A 252 5.79 -19.70 7.79
N GLU A 253 6.47 -19.35 6.72
CA GLU A 253 7.75 -19.91 6.33
C GLU A 253 8.67 -18.80 5.82
N PHE A 254 9.92 -18.81 6.27
CA PHE A 254 10.92 -17.84 5.85
C PHE A 254 11.97 -18.48 4.94
N ASN A 255 12.49 -17.70 4.00
CA ASN A 255 13.64 -18.08 3.17
C ASN A 255 13.43 -19.36 2.33
N LYS A 256 12.16 -19.72 2.07
CA LYS A 256 11.76 -20.94 1.33
C LYS A 256 10.94 -20.64 0.07
N VAL A 257 10.73 -19.38 -0.30
CA VAL A 257 9.90 -19.00 -1.45
C VAL A 257 10.63 -19.29 -2.78
N PRO A 258 10.09 -20.14 -3.66
CA PRO A 258 10.68 -20.38 -4.98
C PRO A 258 10.60 -19.14 -5.86
N ALA A 259 11.62 -18.87 -6.68
CA ALA A 259 11.64 -17.71 -7.58
C ALA A 259 10.50 -17.72 -8.62
N SER A 260 10.05 -18.91 -9.04
CA SER A 260 8.93 -19.08 -9.99
C SER A 260 7.59 -18.61 -9.44
N THR A 261 7.48 -18.36 -8.13
CA THR A 261 6.25 -17.86 -7.48
C THR A 261 5.82 -16.50 -8.04
N PHE A 262 6.79 -15.68 -8.47
CA PHE A 262 6.56 -14.31 -8.91
C PHE A 262 6.55 -14.16 -10.44
N GLU A 263 6.51 -15.27 -11.18
CA GLU A 263 6.34 -15.20 -12.62
C GLU A 263 4.97 -14.60 -12.96
N LEU A 264 4.97 -13.66 -13.89
CA LEU A 264 3.72 -13.01 -14.32
C LEU A 264 2.76 -14.05 -14.93
N PRO A 265 1.46 -13.99 -14.59
CA PRO A 265 0.44 -14.75 -15.31
C PRO A 265 0.46 -14.44 -16.81
N ASP A 266 0.07 -15.39 -17.65
CA ASP A 266 0.13 -15.23 -19.11
C ASP A 266 -0.77 -14.08 -19.60
N GLU A 267 -1.91 -13.87 -18.95
CA GLU A 267 -2.80 -12.74 -19.18
C GLU A 267 -2.10 -11.41 -18.88
N VAL A 268 -1.28 -11.35 -17.82
CA VAL A 268 -0.49 -10.15 -17.48
C VAL A 268 0.62 -9.94 -18.50
N LYS A 269 1.31 -11.01 -18.93
CA LYS A 269 2.31 -10.91 -20.02
C LYS A 269 1.69 -10.40 -21.31
N ALA A 270 0.48 -10.84 -21.63
CA ALA A 270 -0.28 -10.34 -22.78
C ALA A 270 -0.61 -8.86 -22.60
N LEU A 271 -1.12 -8.44 -21.44
CA LEU A 271 -1.39 -7.02 -21.14
C LEU A 271 -0.13 -6.14 -21.21
N VAL A 272 1.03 -6.63 -20.81
CA VAL A 272 2.31 -5.90 -20.95
C VAL A 272 2.73 -5.76 -22.42
N SER A 273 2.43 -6.77 -23.23
CA SER A 273 2.74 -6.79 -24.67
C SER A 273 1.76 -5.96 -25.49
N ASP A 274 0.49 -5.94 -25.07
CA ASP A 274 -0.63 -5.20 -25.68
C ASP A 274 -0.73 -3.77 -25.16
N LYS A 275 -0.15 -3.48 -23.98
CA LYS A 275 0.15 -2.11 -23.58
C LYS A 275 1.01 -1.59 -24.73
N PRO A 276 0.55 -0.61 -25.54
CA PRO A 276 1.49 0.12 -26.36
C PRO A 276 2.56 0.55 -25.37
N ALA A 277 3.82 0.22 -25.67
CA ALA A 277 4.95 0.63 -24.85
C ALA A 277 4.64 2.03 -24.32
N THR A 278 5.03 2.35 -23.08
CA THR A 278 5.46 3.73 -22.82
C THR A 278 6.14 4.18 -24.11
N ASN A 279 5.48 5.05 -24.88
CA ASN A 279 5.93 5.38 -26.22
C ASN A 279 7.13 6.27 -25.96
N ASP A 280 8.27 5.65 -25.65
CA ASP A 280 9.63 6.16 -25.71
C ASP A 280 10.00 6.39 -27.20
N GLY A 281 9.06 6.98 -27.92
CA GLY A 281 8.96 6.94 -29.36
C GLY A 281 7.50 6.91 -29.75
N GLY A 282 6.90 8.09 -29.93
CA GLY A 282 6.12 8.27 -31.15
C GLY A 282 6.97 7.71 -32.27
N GLY A 283 6.63 6.52 -32.77
CA GLY A 283 7.42 5.80 -33.75
C GLY A 283 7.53 6.65 -35.00
N GLY A 284 8.59 7.44 -35.12
CA GLY A 284 8.86 8.36 -36.24
C GLY A 284 7.79 9.41 -36.56
N LYS A 285 6.62 9.39 -35.89
CA LYS A 285 5.51 10.27 -36.23
C LYS A 285 5.82 11.70 -35.81
N THR A 286 5.61 12.61 -36.72
CA THR A 286 5.65 14.05 -36.53
C THR A 286 4.22 14.59 -36.43
N LEU A 287 4.07 15.86 -36.08
CA LEU A 287 2.76 16.50 -36.04
C LEU A 287 2.03 16.42 -37.41
N GLU A 288 2.79 16.26 -38.51
CA GLU A 288 2.29 16.18 -39.89
C GLU A 288 1.54 14.87 -40.18
N ASP A 289 1.75 13.82 -39.38
CA ASP A 289 1.09 12.52 -39.54
C ASP A 289 -0.36 12.51 -39.02
N PHE A 290 -0.82 13.61 -38.44
CA PHE A 290 -2.15 13.77 -37.88
C PHE A 290 -3.05 14.63 -38.77
N ASN A 291 -4.35 14.32 -38.79
CA ASN A 291 -5.33 15.15 -39.50
C ASN A 291 -5.50 16.52 -38.80
N ASP A 292 -6.19 17.47 -39.45
CA ASP A 292 -6.31 18.85 -38.92
C ASP A 292 -7.00 18.91 -37.54
N GLN A 293 -7.98 18.04 -37.29
CA GLN A 293 -8.68 17.98 -36.01
C GLN A 293 -7.79 17.42 -34.89
N GLN A 294 -7.03 16.37 -35.19
CA GLN A 294 -6.06 15.77 -34.27
C GLN A 294 -4.92 16.75 -33.97
N ARG A 295 -4.40 17.46 -34.99
CA ARG A 295 -3.39 18.51 -34.81
C ARG A 295 -3.87 19.63 -33.90
N ALA A 296 -5.08 20.15 -34.13
CA ALA A 296 -5.66 21.18 -33.28
C ALA A 296 -5.81 20.71 -31.82
N MET A 297 -6.16 19.44 -31.61
CA MET A 297 -6.26 18.84 -30.28
C MET A 297 -4.88 18.72 -29.60
N ILE A 298 -3.88 18.21 -30.33
CA ILE A 298 -2.49 18.11 -29.85
C ILE A 298 -1.97 19.49 -29.46
N GLU A 299 -2.08 20.47 -30.35
CA GLU A 299 -1.59 21.84 -30.12
C GLU A 299 -2.29 22.50 -28.94
N SER A 300 -3.61 22.32 -28.80
CA SER A 300 -4.36 22.84 -27.65
C SER A 300 -3.81 22.28 -26.33
N VAL A 301 -3.52 20.98 -26.27
CA VAL A 301 -2.98 20.35 -25.07
C VAL A 301 -1.55 20.83 -24.78
N LEU A 302 -0.68 20.84 -25.79
CA LEU A 302 0.71 21.33 -25.62
C LEU A 302 0.73 22.78 -25.15
N LYS A 303 -0.04 23.66 -25.81
CA LYS A 303 -0.16 25.07 -25.42
C LYS A 303 -0.67 25.25 -23.99
N SER A 304 -1.62 24.42 -23.58
CA SER A 304 -2.16 24.48 -22.21
C SER A 304 -1.11 24.13 -21.15
N THR A 305 -0.06 23.38 -21.51
CA THR A 305 1.01 23.01 -20.57
C THR A 305 2.23 23.92 -20.62
N GLU A 306 2.43 24.72 -21.67
CA GLU A 306 3.63 25.57 -21.87
C GLU A 306 4.01 26.42 -20.65
N HIS A 307 3.03 26.95 -19.93
CA HIS A 307 3.27 27.81 -18.77
C HIS A 307 3.66 27.03 -17.49
N VAL A 308 3.45 25.72 -17.45
CA VAL A 308 3.75 24.85 -16.31
C VAL A 308 5.22 24.47 -16.32
N LYS A 309 5.97 24.90 -15.30
CA LYS A 309 7.41 24.65 -15.17
C LYS A 309 7.75 23.53 -14.19
N ASP A 310 6.79 23.10 -13.38
CA ASP A 310 6.98 22.06 -12.37
C ASP A 310 6.75 20.67 -13.00
N PRO A 311 7.77 19.78 -13.01
CA PRO A 311 7.65 18.42 -13.50
C PRO A 311 6.57 17.60 -12.77
N ALA A 312 6.37 17.81 -11.47
CA ALA A 312 5.36 17.08 -10.70
C ALA A 312 3.93 17.47 -11.13
N ALA A 313 3.68 18.76 -11.32
CA ALA A 313 2.41 19.26 -11.87
C ALA A 313 2.14 18.71 -13.29
N LEU A 314 3.16 18.65 -14.15
CA LEU A 314 3.02 18.05 -15.49
C LEU A 314 2.71 16.55 -15.43
N ARG A 315 3.36 15.79 -14.54
CA ARG A 315 3.05 14.37 -14.30
C ARG A 315 1.61 14.18 -13.81
N GLN A 316 1.14 15.01 -12.89
CA GLN A 316 -0.24 14.96 -12.42
C GLN A 316 -1.25 15.23 -13.55
N MET A 317 -0.94 16.18 -14.44
CA MET A 317 -1.76 16.45 -15.62
C MET A 317 -1.81 15.24 -16.56
N ILE A 318 -0.67 14.59 -16.82
CA ILE A 318 -0.61 13.35 -17.62
C ILE A 318 -1.47 12.27 -16.97
N THR A 319 -1.38 12.06 -15.66
CA THR A 319 -2.18 11.07 -14.94
C THR A 319 -3.67 11.34 -15.11
N ASN A 320 -4.10 12.58 -14.95
CA ASN A 320 -5.52 12.96 -15.11
C ASN A 320 -6.02 12.75 -16.54
N VAL A 321 -5.22 13.09 -17.54
CA VAL A 321 -5.57 12.88 -18.97
C VAL A 321 -5.57 11.39 -19.31
N SER A 322 -4.62 10.62 -18.78
CA SER A 322 -4.45 9.19 -19.04
C SER A 322 -5.66 8.38 -18.57
N ARG A 323 -6.25 8.72 -17.42
CA ARG A 323 -7.49 8.09 -16.92
C ARG A 323 -8.68 8.27 -17.86
N GLY A 324 -8.68 9.32 -18.68
CA GLY A 324 -9.74 9.58 -19.66
C GLY A 324 -9.55 8.85 -20.99
N LEU A 325 -8.34 8.36 -21.29
CA LEU A 325 -8.00 7.78 -22.60
C LEU A 325 -8.82 6.54 -22.95
N ASP A 326 -9.24 5.77 -21.94
CA ASP A 326 -10.02 4.55 -22.16
C ASP A 326 -11.47 4.81 -22.56
N TYR A 327 -11.92 6.06 -22.41
CA TYR A 327 -13.25 6.50 -22.80
C TYR A 327 -13.24 7.35 -24.09
N MET A 328 -12.06 7.55 -24.71
CA MET A 328 -11.91 8.33 -25.93
C MET A 328 -12.07 7.46 -27.19
N PRO A 329 -12.68 8.01 -28.26
CA PRO A 329 -12.60 7.43 -29.61
C PRO A 329 -11.15 7.17 -30.03
N ALA A 330 -10.91 6.11 -30.80
CA ALA A 330 -9.56 5.64 -31.13
C ALA A 330 -8.69 6.72 -31.83
N ASP A 331 -9.29 7.54 -32.68
CA ASP A 331 -8.66 8.66 -33.38
C ASP A 331 -8.24 9.79 -32.42
N GLN A 332 -9.02 10.05 -31.37
CA GLN A 332 -8.68 11.03 -30.33
C GLN A 332 -7.67 10.47 -29.34
N LYS A 333 -7.77 9.17 -29.01
CA LYS A 333 -6.84 8.46 -28.14
C LYS A 333 -5.42 8.52 -28.70
N GLU A 334 -5.25 8.32 -30.00
CA GLU A 334 -3.94 8.39 -30.67
C GLU A 334 -3.34 9.81 -30.60
N ALA A 335 -4.15 10.84 -30.87
CA ALA A 335 -3.71 12.23 -30.77
C ALA A 335 -3.31 12.62 -29.33
N MET A 336 -4.05 12.14 -28.33
CA MET A 336 -3.74 12.38 -26.91
C MET A 336 -2.51 11.64 -26.42
N GLN A 337 -2.30 10.41 -26.88
CA GLN A 337 -1.06 9.68 -26.61
C GLN A 337 0.17 10.41 -27.18
N PHE A 338 0.06 10.99 -28.38
CA PHE A 338 1.13 11.81 -28.95
C PHE A 338 1.38 13.11 -28.17
N ALA A 339 0.32 13.79 -27.71
CA ALA A 339 0.48 14.97 -26.87
C ALA A 339 1.14 14.64 -25.53
N ILE A 340 0.76 13.51 -24.90
CA ILE A 340 1.38 13.02 -23.66
C ILE A 340 2.86 12.77 -23.86
N SER A 341 3.28 12.09 -24.94
CA SER A 341 4.70 11.81 -25.17
C SER A 341 5.53 13.10 -25.32
N LYS A 342 4.97 14.15 -25.93
CA LYS A 342 5.63 15.47 -26.01
C LYS A 342 5.73 16.20 -24.67
N ILE A 343 4.78 15.98 -23.77
CA ILE A 343 4.86 16.50 -22.40
C ILE A 343 5.91 15.72 -21.59
N GLU A 344 6.01 14.40 -21.78
CA GLU A 344 7.03 13.55 -21.16
C GLU A 344 8.45 13.91 -21.61
N GLU A 345 8.66 14.14 -22.92
CA GLU A 345 9.93 14.68 -23.45
C GLU A 345 10.32 15.98 -22.74
N ARG A 346 9.35 16.85 -22.48
CA ARG A 346 9.57 18.13 -21.79
C ARG A 346 9.86 17.96 -20.30
N ILE A 347 9.18 17.04 -19.62
CA ILE A 347 9.47 16.68 -18.21
C ILE A 347 10.94 16.24 -18.09
N LYS A 348 11.39 15.37 -19.00
CA LYS A 348 12.78 14.89 -19.05
C LYS A 348 13.77 16.03 -19.30
N ALA A 349 13.43 17.00 -20.16
CA ALA A 349 14.24 18.19 -20.40
C ALA A 349 14.31 19.15 -19.20
N LEU A 350 13.32 19.14 -18.31
CA LEU A 350 13.28 19.95 -17.09
C LEU A 350 14.03 19.30 -15.91
N GLY A 351 14.68 18.15 -16.12
CA GLY A 351 15.46 17.44 -15.10
C GLY A 351 14.63 16.60 -14.13
N GLY A 352 13.39 16.24 -14.53
CA GLY A 352 12.48 15.39 -13.76
C GLY A 352 12.41 13.95 -14.23
#